data_AF-A0AAD2A8R3-F1
#
_entry.id   AF-A0AAD2A8R3-F1
#
_cell.length_a   1.000
_cell.length_b   1.000
_cell.length_c   1.000
_cell.angle_alpha   90.00
_cell.angle_beta   90.00
_cell.angle_gamma   90.00
#
_symmetry.space_group_name_H-M   'P 1'
#
loop_
_entity.id
_entity.type
_entity.pdbx_description
1 polymer ?
#
loop_
_entity_poly.entity_id
_entity_poly.type
_entity_poly.pdbx_seq_one_letter_code
_entity_poly.pdbx_strand_id
1 'polypeptide(L)'
;MSDTTKQNGFQASTQRRAPRLNERIYHLCPGDQLLLIWHDLEIAKYELDKKTGLIKVDRVLYSSVVYPDNYGFIPRTLREDTDPMDVLVRMQKPVVPGYFNRARAIGLMPMIDQSKKDDKIIAVCADDPEYCHHTDISQLPPHHLTEIHRFFEDCCFQFF
;
A
#
# COMPACT_ATOMS: atom_id res chain seq x y z
N MET A 1 -0.96 -64.45 16.96
CA MET A 1 -1.28 -63.55 15.82
C MET A 1 -2.38 -62.63 16.28
N SER A 2 -2.02 -61.44 16.73
CA SER A 2 -2.94 -60.48 17.36
C SER A 2 -2.66 -59.09 16.80
N ASP A 3 -3.75 -58.42 16.44
CA ASP A 3 -3.88 -57.14 15.75
C ASP A 3 -2.83 -56.08 16.08
N THR A 4 -2.27 -55.51 15.02
CA THR A 4 -1.46 -54.28 15.06
C THR A 4 -2.30 -53.13 14.52
N THR A 5 -2.97 -52.39 15.40
CA THR A 5 -3.42 -51.02 15.07
C THR A 5 -3.23 -50.12 16.29
N LYS A 6 -2.01 -49.60 16.47
CA LYS A 6 -1.75 -48.51 17.40
C LYS A 6 -2.17 -47.19 16.77
N GLN A 7 -3.04 -46.51 17.50
CA GLN A 7 -3.47 -45.13 17.32
C GLN A 7 -2.29 -44.20 17.04
N ASN A 8 -2.42 -43.32 16.05
CA ASN A 8 -1.71 -42.05 16.01
C ASN A 8 -2.72 -40.96 15.64
N GLY A 9 -3.15 -40.24 16.66
CA GLY A 9 -3.85 -38.97 16.51
C GLY A 9 -2.89 -37.95 15.94
N PHE A 10 -3.11 -37.57 14.68
CA PHE A 10 -2.63 -36.31 14.14
C PHE A 10 -3.85 -35.41 14.04
N GLN A 11 -4.17 -34.71 15.13
CA GLN A 11 -5.11 -33.60 15.05
C GLN A 11 -4.53 -32.63 14.04
N ALA A 12 -5.20 -32.51 12.89
CA ALA A 12 -4.92 -31.50 11.90
C ALA A 12 -4.99 -30.14 12.61
N SER A 13 -3.83 -29.59 12.96
CA SER A 13 -3.72 -28.22 13.41
C SER A 13 -4.32 -27.39 12.29
N THR A 14 -5.45 -26.77 12.62
CA THR A 14 -6.19 -25.88 11.73
C THR A 14 -5.19 -24.86 11.18
N GLN A 15 -4.69 -25.08 9.97
CA GLN A 15 -4.06 -24.05 9.16
C GLN A 15 -5.10 -22.95 9.04
N ARG A 16 -5.05 -21.97 9.95
CA ARG A 16 -5.75 -20.71 9.80
C ARG A 16 -5.21 -20.10 8.53
N ARG A 17 -5.90 -20.37 7.42
CA ARG A 17 -5.67 -19.77 6.12
C ARG A 17 -5.61 -18.26 6.39
N ALA A 18 -4.46 -17.64 6.13
CA ALA A 18 -4.35 -16.19 6.24
C ALA A 18 -5.51 -15.60 5.42
N PRO A 19 -6.22 -14.57 5.93
CA PRO A 19 -7.30 -13.94 5.19
C PRO A 19 -6.79 -13.60 3.79
N ARG A 20 -7.61 -13.79 2.76
CA ARG A 20 -7.22 -13.33 1.41
C ARG A 20 -6.88 -11.85 1.54
N LEU A 21 -5.81 -11.36 0.91
CA LEU A 21 -5.32 -9.97 1.05
C LEU A 21 -6.48 -8.95 1.04
N ASN A 22 -7.47 -9.19 0.18
CA ASN A 22 -8.68 -8.40 0.02
C ASN A 22 -9.48 -8.28 1.33
N GLU A 23 -9.63 -9.34 2.13
CA GLU A 23 -10.35 -9.32 3.43
C GLU A 23 -9.64 -8.43 4.47
N ARG A 24 -8.29 -8.42 4.49
CA ARG A 24 -7.53 -7.49 5.35
C ARG A 24 -7.72 -6.05 4.91
N ILE A 25 -7.70 -5.80 3.60
CA ILE A 25 -7.92 -4.47 3.02
C ILE A 25 -9.34 -3.98 3.35
N TYR A 26 -10.38 -4.83 3.25
CA TYR A 26 -11.77 -4.44 3.57
C TYR A 26 -11.95 -4.06 5.05
N HIS A 27 -11.27 -4.74 5.98
CA HIS A 27 -11.30 -4.38 7.40
C HIS A 27 -10.56 -3.07 7.70
N LEU A 28 -9.50 -2.78 6.95
CA LEU A 28 -8.73 -1.54 7.08
C LEU A 28 -9.42 -0.35 6.40
N CYS A 29 -10.09 -0.61 5.27
CA CYS A 29 -10.67 0.38 4.37
C CYS A 29 -12.02 -0.09 3.78
N PRO A 30 -13.16 0.07 4.48
CA PRO A 30 -14.46 -0.26 3.91
C PRO A 30 -14.91 0.82 2.90
N GLY A 31 -15.09 0.44 1.63
CA GLY A 31 -15.67 1.28 0.57
C GLY A 31 -14.70 2.25 -0.12
N ASP A 32 -15.24 3.11 -1.00
CA ASP A 32 -14.48 4.20 -1.63
C ASP A 32 -14.05 5.19 -0.52
N GLN A 33 -12.75 5.28 -0.22
CA GLN A 33 -12.24 6.12 0.86
C GLN A 33 -11.64 7.43 0.34
N LEU A 34 -11.79 8.46 1.17
CA LEU A 34 -11.11 9.74 1.00
C LEU A 34 -9.63 9.55 1.31
N LEU A 35 -8.78 9.70 0.30
CA LEU A 35 -7.34 9.52 0.42
C LEU A 35 -6.68 10.88 0.24
N LEU A 36 -5.86 11.29 1.23
CA LEU A 36 -5.03 12.47 1.09
C LEU A 36 -3.84 12.06 0.24
N ILE A 37 -3.72 12.71 -0.90
CA ILE A 37 -2.76 12.33 -1.93
C ILE A 37 -1.74 13.45 -2.05
N TRP A 38 -0.49 13.08 -1.99
CA TRP A 38 0.66 13.87 -2.40
C TRP A 38 1.01 13.44 -3.82
N HIS A 39 1.17 14.40 -4.71
CA HIS A 39 1.87 14.10 -5.94
C HIS A 39 3.33 14.47 -5.79
N ASP A 40 4.18 13.44 -5.76
CA ASP A 40 5.62 13.56 -5.93
C ASP A 40 5.90 13.48 -7.45
N LEU A 41 5.71 14.60 -8.17
CA LEU A 41 6.10 14.73 -9.60
C LEU A 41 7.59 15.03 -9.71
N GLU A 42 8.23 15.12 -8.56
CA GLU A 42 9.58 15.53 -8.37
C GLU A 42 10.26 14.53 -7.45
N ILE A 43 11.57 14.60 -7.47
CA ILE A 43 12.48 13.97 -6.51
C ILE A 43 12.23 14.42 -5.05
N ALA A 44 11.15 15.12 -4.71
CA ALA A 44 10.90 15.61 -3.35
C ALA A 44 9.81 14.77 -2.68
N LYS A 45 10.10 14.23 -1.49
CA LYS A 45 9.15 13.53 -0.63
C LYS A 45 8.45 14.55 0.28
N TYR A 46 7.14 14.71 0.14
CA TYR A 46 6.34 15.52 1.05
C TYR A 46 5.77 14.68 2.20
N GLU A 47 5.61 15.31 3.36
CA GLU A 47 4.99 14.71 4.54
C GLU A 47 4.07 15.70 5.25
N LEU A 48 3.02 15.19 5.88
CA LEU A 48 2.18 16.01 6.77
C LEU A 48 2.87 16.16 8.13
N ASP A 49 3.12 17.40 8.56
CA ASP A 49 3.42 17.66 9.96
C ASP A 49 2.14 17.54 10.79
N LYS A 50 2.02 16.46 11.56
CA LYS A 50 0.85 16.15 12.41
C LYS A 50 0.54 17.24 13.43
N LYS A 51 1.52 18.05 13.85
CA LYS A 51 1.33 19.10 14.86
C LYS A 51 0.69 20.34 14.27
N THR A 52 1.15 20.76 13.08
CA THR A 52 0.72 22.01 12.44
C THR A 52 -0.38 21.79 11.40
N GLY A 53 -0.52 20.57 10.89
CA GLY A 53 -1.40 20.25 9.76
C GLY A 53 -0.84 20.76 8.41
N LEU A 54 0.40 21.25 8.39
CA LEU A 54 1.05 21.78 7.19
C LEU A 54 1.85 20.69 6.47
N ILE A 55 2.05 20.93 5.19
CA ILE A 55 2.88 20.12 4.30
C ILE A 55 4.32 20.54 4.52
N LYS A 56 5.19 19.59 4.88
CA LYS A 56 6.64 19.78 4.90
C LYS A 56 7.29 18.99 3.77
N VAL A 57 8.38 19.50 3.23
CA VAL A 57 9.32 18.69 2.44
C VAL A 57 10.13 17.89 3.45
N ASP A 58 10.02 16.57 3.44
CA ASP A 58 10.80 15.69 4.30
C ASP A 58 12.24 15.56 3.79
N ARG A 59 12.37 15.27 2.49
CA ARG A 59 13.66 15.14 1.82
C ARG A 59 13.55 15.21 0.31
N VAL A 60 14.69 15.36 -0.35
CA VAL A 60 14.85 15.07 -1.77
C VAL A 60 15.42 13.65 -1.91
N LEU A 61 14.82 12.82 -2.76
CA LEU A 61 15.26 11.49 -3.14
C LEU A 61 16.69 11.56 -3.68
N TYR A 62 17.55 10.68 -3.16
CA TYR A 62 18.97 10.66 -3.50
C TYR A 62 19.24 10.02 -4.87
N SER A 63 18.29 9.25 -5.40
CA SER A 63 18.39 8.60 -6.70
C SER A 63 17.49 9.32 -7.72
N SER A 64 17.80 9.14 -9.01
CA SER A 64 16.97 9.66 -10.13
C SER A 64 15.70 8.82 -10.35
N VAL A 65 15.00 8.53 -9.26
CA VAL A 65 13.73 7.79 -9.25
C VAL A 65 12.59 8.75 -8.99
N VAL A 66 11.44 8.49 -9.62
CA VAL A 66 10.21 9.27 -9.47
C VAL A 66 9.10 8.29 -9.09
N TYR A 67 8.16 8.74 -8.27
CA TYR A 67 7.03 7.91 -7.87
C TYR A 67 6.19 7.55 -9.11
N PRO A 68 5.90 6.24 -9.32
CA PRO A 68 5.14 5.79 -10.50
C PRO A 68 3.65 6.17 -10.45
N ASP A 69 3.14 6.39 -9.24
CA ASP A 69 1.76 6.74 -8.94
C ASP A 69 1.71 7.80 -7.84
N ASN A 70 0.58 8.50 -7.71
CA ASN A 70 0.40 9.46 -6.63
C ASN A 70 0.53 8.76 -5.27
N TYR A 71 1.27 9.34 -4.35
CA TYR A 71 1.57 8.72 -3.06
C TYR A 71 0.88 9.49 -1.93
N GLY A 72 0.26 8.78 -1.00
CA GLY A 72 -0.64 9.37 -0.03
C GLY A 72 -0.67 8.63 1.28
N PHE A 73 -1.53 9.08 2.16
CA PHE A 73 -1.92 8.30 3.33
C PHE A 73 -3.43 8.35 3.54
N ILE A 74 -3.93 7.37 4.29
CA ILE A 74 -5.34 7.26 4.62
C ILE A 74 -5.60 8.04 5.92
N PRO A 75 -6.34 9.16 5.88
CA PRO A 75 -6.63 9.93 7.08
C PRO A 75 -7.37 9.08 8.11
N ARG A 76 -7.11 9.36 9.39
CA ARG A 76 -7.75 8.67 10.54
C ARG A 76 -7.52 7.15 10.57
N THR A 77 -6.46 6.68 9.91
CA THR A 77 -5.90 5.36 10.16
C THR A 77 -4.67 5.50 11.05
N LEU A 78 -4.44 4.51 11.91
CA LEU A 78 -3.28 4.44 12.78
C LEU A 78 -2.71 3.04 12.65
N ARG A 79 -1.46 2.94 12.22
CA ARG A 79 -0.65 1.74 12.34
C ARG A 79 -0.07 1.62 13.75
N GLU A 80 0.54 0.47 14.01
CA GLU A 80 1.26 0.15 15.26
C GLU A 80 2.39 1.16 15.56
N ASP A 81 2.89 1.85 14.55
CA ASP A 81 3.93 2.89 14.61
C ASP A 81 3.38 4.32 14.75
N THR A 82 2.06 4.49 14.93
CA THR A 82 1.36 5.78 15.03
C THR A 82 1.33 6.61 13.75
N ASP A 83 1.80 6.06 12.63
CA ASP A 83 1.68 6.67 11.31
C ASP A 83 0.39 6.21 10.61
N PRO A 84 -0.22 7.08 9.80
CA PRO A 84 -1.32 6.65 8.96
C PRO A 84 -0.84 5.65 7.90
N MET A 85 -1.76 4.84 7.40
CA MET A 85 -1.47 3.83 6.38
C MET A 85 -1.11 4.51 5.06
N ASP A 86 0.00 4.10 4.46
CA ASP A 86 0.45 4.56 3.15
C ASP A 86 -0.39 4.00 2.00
N VAL A 87 -0.58 4.82 0.97
CA VAL A 87 -1.31 4.43 -0.26
C VAL A 87 -0.61 4.94 -1.51
N LEU A 88 -0.59 4.13 -2.57
CA LEU A 88 -0.36 4.59 -3.94
C LEU A 88 -1.69 4.62 -4.70
N VAL A 89 -1.99 5.73 -5.35
CA VAL A 89 -3.24 5.95 -6.09
C VAL A 89 -2.95 6.15 -7.57
N ARG A 90 -3.36 5.16 -8.36
CA ARG A 90 -3.28 5.20 -9.81
C ARG A 90 -4.39 6.07 -10.40
N MET A 91 -4.02 6.98 -11.29
CA MET A 91 -4.91 7.82 -12.09
C MET A 91 -4.19 8.42 -13.29
N GLN A 92 -4.94 8.99 -14.24
CA GLN A 92 -4.41 9.60 -15.46
C GLN A 92 -3.63 10.89 -15.23
N LYS A 93 -3.88 11.59 -14.12
CA LYS A 93 -3.33 12.92 -13.85
C LYS A 93 -2.66 13.01 -12.47
N PRO A 94 -1.61 13.82 -12.36
CA PRO A 94 -1.00 14.11 -11.07
C PRO A 94 -1.91 14.96 -10.18
N VAL A 95 -1.83 14.79 -8.85
CA VAL A 95 -2.63 15.51 -7.84
C VAL A 95 -1.78 16.42 -6.96
N VAL A 96 -1.95 17.73 -7.05
CA VAL A 96 -1.15 18.68 -6.25
C VAL A 96 -1.09 18.28 -4.75
N PRO A 97 0.10 18.29 -4.11
CA PRO A 97 0.26 18.09 -2.68
C PRO A 97 -0.77 18.85 -1.83
N GLY A 98 -1.40 18.16 -0.87
CA GLY A 98 -2.40 18.74 0.04
C GLY A 98 -3.86 18.61 -0.41
N TYR A 99 -4.10 18.10 -1.61
CA TYR A 99 -5.45 17.74 -2.05
C TYR A 99 -5.77 16.27 -1.71
N PHE A 100 -7.06 15.93 -1.74
CA PHE A 100 -7.52 14.57 -1.53
C PHE A 100 -8.33 14.10 -2.74
N ASN A 101 -8.32 12.80 -3.01
CA ASN A 101 -9.25 12.17 -3.95
C ASN A 101 -9.96 11.00 -3.28
N ARG A 102 -11.12 10.62 -3.83
CA ARG A 102 -11.70 9.32 -3.50
C ARG A 102 -10.96 8.25 -4.26
N ALA A 103 -10.50 7.21 -3.56
CA ALA A 103 -9.87 6.09 -4.20
C ALA A 103 -10.29 4.76 -3.59
N ARG A 104 -10.20 3.73 -4.41
CA ARG A 104 -10.58 2.36 -4.09
C ARG A 104 -9.33 1.53 -3.96
N ALA A 105 -9.14 0.91 -2.80
CA ALA A 105 -8.07 -0.05 -2.61
C ALA A 105 -8.35 -1.31 -3.45
N ILE A 106 -7.36 -1.71 -4.25
CA ILE A 106 -7.42 -2.87 -5.15
C ILE A 106 -6.36 -3.92 -4.81
N GLY A 107 -5.39 -3.58 -3.95
CA GLY A 107 -4.35 -4.51 -3.52
C GLY A 107 -3.53 -3.98 -2.35
N LEU A 108 -2.65 -4.85 -1.85
CA LEU A 108 -1.68 -4.54 -0.80
C LEU A 108 -0.32 -5.03 -1.27
N MET A 109 0.69 -4.19 -1.13
CA MET A 109 2.08 -4.51 -1.40
C MET A 109 2.80 -4.65 -0.07
N PRO A 110 3.03 -5.89 0.42
CA PRO A 110 3.78 -6.10 1.65
C PRO A 110 5.26 -5.75 1.44
N MET A 111 5.83 -5.00 2.38
CA MET A 111 7.24 -4.65 2.38
C MET A 111 7.81 -4.69 3.79
N ILE A 112 9.12 -4.89 3.84
CA ILE A 112 9.90 -4.79 5.06
C ILE A 112 10.95 -3.71 4.82
N ASP A 113 10.82 -2.59 5.53
CA ASP A 113 11.80 -1.51 5.55
C ASP A 113 12.50 -1.50 6.91
N GLN A 114 13.83 -1.59 6.93
CA GLN A 114 14.64 -1.58 8.17
C GLN A 114 14.14 -2.54 9.26
N SER A 115 13.74 -3.76 8.87
CA SER A 115 13.16 -4.78 9.77
C SER A 115 11.80 -4.41 10.39
N LYS A 116 11.15 -3.33 9.91
CA LYS A 116 9.78 -2.96 10.25
C LYS A 116 8.86 -3.26 9.09
N LYS A 117 7.62 -3.63 9.41
CA LYS A 117 6.60 -3.95 8.42
C LYS A 117 6.01 -2.68 7.83
N ASP A 118 6.16 -2.47 6.54
CA ASP A 118 5.77 -1.25 5.84
C ASP A 118 4.85 -1.56 4.63
N ASP A 119 3.76 -2.30 4.87
CA ASP A 119 2.83 -2.61 3.78
C ASP A 119 2.23 -1.33 3.16
N LYS A 120 2.16 -1.25 1.83
CA LYS A 120 1.55 -0.10 1.15
C LYS A 120 0.28 -0.53 0.44
N ILE A 121 -0.77 0.27 0.56
CA ILE A 121 -2.03 0.00 -0.16
C ILE A 121 -1.87 0.45 -1.60
N ILE A 122 -2.34 -0.36 -2.54
CA ILE A 122 -2.45 0.01 -3.96
C ILE A 122 -3.92 0.29 -4.24
N ALA A 123 -4.19 1.48 -4.77
CA ALA A 123 -5.53 1.98 -5.01
C ALA A 123 -5.64 2.64 -6.39
N VAL A 124 -6.87 2.82 -6.85
CA VAL A 124 -7.21 3.58 -8.06
C VAL A 124 -8.14 4.74 -7.70
N CYS A 125 -8.03 5.85 -8.41
CA CYS A 125 -8.99 6.95 -8.26
C CYS A 125 -10.40 6.49 -8.63
N ALA A 126 -11.34 6.61 -7.70
CA ALA A 126 -12.74 6.21 -7.89
C ALA A 126 -13.50 7.15 -8.82
N ASP A 127 -12.97 8.37 -9.01
CA ASP A 127 -13.57 9.43 -9.83
C ASP A 127 -12.91 9.54 -11.22
N ASP A 128 -11.86 8.76 -11.49
CA ASP A 128 -11.19 8.74 -12.79
C ASP A 128 -11.85 7.70 -13.72
N PRO A 129 -12.48 8.09 -14.83
CA PRO A 129 -13.20 7.16 -15.71
C PRO A 129 -12.34 6.03 -16.27
N GLU A 130 -11.03 6.25 -16.42
CA GLU A 130 -10.10 5.24 -16.93
C GLU A 130 -9.82 4.14 -15.91
N TYR A 131 -9.87 4.45 -14.61
CA TYR A 131 -9.44 3.52 -13.55
C TYR A 131 -10.55 3.13 -12.58
N CYS A 132 -11.66 3.87 -12.54
CA CYS A 132 -12.74 3.68 -11.57
C CYS A 132 -13.44 2.31 -11.64
N HIS A 133 -13.25 1.54 -12.71
CA HIS A 133 -13.80 0.21 -12.87
C HIS A 133 -12.89 -0.91 -12.34
N HIS A 134 -11.66 -0.57 -11.94
CA HIS A 134 -10.73 -1.54 -11.36
C HIS A 134 -11.14 -1.85 -9.92
N THR A 135 -11.06 -3.13 -9.57
CA THR A 135 -11.45 -3.73 -8.29
C THR A 135 -10.40 -4.67 -7.72
N ASP A 136 -9.42 -5.10 -8.52
CA ASP A 136 -8.35 -6.00 -8.09
C ASP A 136 -7.02 -5.63 -8.76
N ILE A 137 -5.92 -5.76 -8.02
CA ILE A 137 -4.56 -5.42 -8.49
C ILE A 137 -4.14 -6.20 -9.75
N SER A 138 -4.67 -7.40 -9.94
CA SER A 138 -4.42 -8.22 -11.14
C SER A 138 -4.96 -7.62 -12.44
N GLN A 139 -5.84 -6.63 -12.35
CA GLN A 139 -6.37 -5.91 -13.51
C GLN A 139 -5.41 -4.82 -14.02
N LEU A 140 -4.41 -4.42 -13.23
CA LEU A 140 -3.37 -3.52 -13.69
C LEU A 140 -2.38 -4.25 -14.62
N PRO A 141 -1.75 -3.53 -15.58
CA PRO A 141 -0.72 -4.12 -16.43
C PRO A 141 0.41 -4.75 -15.58
N PRO A 142 0.86 -5.98 -15.88
CA PRO A 142 1.91 -6.64 -15.09
C PRO A 142 3.22 -5.84 -15.00
N HIS A 143 3.54 -5.11 -16.07
CA HIS A 143 4.71 -4.23 -16.10
C HIS A 143 4.61 -3.09 -15.07
N HIS A 144 3.41 -2.53 -14.87
CA HIS A 144 3.17 -1.47 -13.87
C HIS A 144 3.45 -1.96 -12.45
N LEU A 145 2.99 -3.17 -12.13
CA LEU A 145 3.27 -3.78 -10.83
C LEU A 145 4.78 -4.00 -10.62
N THR A 146 5.49 -4.36 -11.69
CA THR A 146 6.95 -4.53 -11.66
C THR A 146 7.66 -3.19 -11.42
N GLU A 147 7.20 -2.12 -12.05
CA GLU A 147 7.72 -0.77 -11.86
C GLU A 147 7.53 -0.27 -10.42
N ILE A 148 6.34 -0.42 -9.84
CA ILE A 148 6.08 -0.06 -8.44
C ILE A 148 7.01 -0.83 -7.49
N HIS A 149 7.11 -2.15 -7.68
CA HIS A 149 7.97 -2.98 -6.84
C HIS A 149 9.44 -2.52 -6.93
N ARG A 150 9.91 -2.28 -8.16
CA ARG A 150 11.28 -1.84 -8.40
C ARG A 150 11.56 -0.46 -7.82
N PHE A 151 10.61 0.46 -7.89
CA PHE A 151 10.73 1.79 -7.31
C PHE A 151 11.02 1.73 -5.81
N PHE A 152 10.27 0.94 -5.04
CA PHE A 152 10.49 0.83 -3.60
C PHE A 152 11.75 0.04 -3.26
N GLU A 153 12.16 -0.93 -4.09
CA GLU A 153 13.47 -1.55 -3.94
C GLU A 153 14.58 -0.49 -4.07
N ASP A 154 14.59 0.28 -5.15
CA ASP A 154 15.66 1.23 -5.45
C ASP A 154 15.65 2.46 -4.52
N CYS A 155 14.47 2.90 -4.06
CA CYS A 155 14.32 4.07 -3.18
C CYS A 155 14.54 3.75 -1.68
N CYS A 156 14.13 2.57 -1.19
CA CYS A 156 14.24 2.22 0.23
C CYS A 156 15.54 1.47 0.57
N PHE A 157 16.13 0.68 -0.35
CA PHE A 157 17.41 -0.02 -0.09
C PHE A 157 18.65 0.86 -0.21
N GLN A 158 18.51 2.18 -0.11
CA GLN A 158 19.65 3.10 -0.06
C GLN A 158 20.30 3.07 1.35
N PHE A 159 20.84 1.91 1.72
CA PHE A 159 21.80 1.71 2.80
C PHE A 159 23.20 1.58 2.21
N PHE A 160 24.09 2.50 2.58
CA PHE A 160 25.50 2.16 2.73
C PHE A 160 25.70 1.46 4.08
#